data_AF-A0A423WHB6-F1
#
_entry.id   AF-A0A423WHB6-F1
#
_cell.length_a   1.000
_cell.length_b   1.000
_cell.length_c   1.000
_cell.angle_alpha   90.00
_cell.angle_beta   90.00
_cell.angle_gamma   90.00
#
_symmetry.space_group_name_H-M   'P 1'
#
loop_
_entity.id
_entity.type
_entity.pdbx_description
1 polymer ?
#
loop_
_entity_poly.entity_id
_entity_poly.type
_entity_poly.pdbx_seq_one_letter_code
_entity_poly.pdbx_strand_id
1 'polypeptide(L)'
;MLKNLGMDDWLFVLTLFIFLGYVVLLCVICADLLDNVVQYAAGEVPTDLQIPRMIIGGYCLYSATTITFKFALGYFFLKMFSHKKGFPALIWISMVLPGLLGILNIAWTAHFPCQLQSVFFPGLPSCGAFRSRTDWAVVAALWAGVSAITDLMYGVLAFLAVRDLHMAWKTKVTAAVLCSLGCVGGVAACVRLAFLIAQVPGMSVLGEALQVSIWSVIEPGLAITAAAVAALRPLYMKLKDPSWVAPGQPSSSRRNMRERHDGSGNA
;
A
#
# COMPACT_ATOMS: atom_id res chain seq x y z
N MET A 1 20.09 14.88 15.99
CA MET A 1 20.02 13.40 15.96
C MET A 1 18.67 12.98 16.51
N LEU A 2 18.02 12.01 15.86
CA LEU A 2 16.65 11.51 16.04
C LEU A 2 16.10 11.61 17.48
N LYS A 3 15.34 12.66 17.78
CA LYS A 3 14.50 12.70 18.98
C LYS A 3 13.06 12.79 18.52
N ASN A 4 12.37 11.67 18.69
CA ASN A 4 11.00 11.34 18.33
C ASN A 4 10.85 10.82 16.89
N LEU A 5 11.17 9.53 16.72
CA LEU A 5 10.46 8.70 15.74
C LEU A 5 8.96 8.86 16.04
N GLY A 6 8.23 9.38 15.06
CA GLY A 6 6.78 9.50 15.18
C GLY A 6 6.16 8.10 15.17
N MET A 7 4.94 7.98 15.69
CA MET A 7 4.14 6.77 15.52
C MET A 7 3.97 6.40 14.02
N ASP A 8 3.98 7.43 13.16
CA ASP A 8 3.95 7.31 11.70
C ASP A 8 5.14 6.49 11.15
N ASP A 9 6.36 6.71 11.67
CA ASP A 9 7.58 6.05 11.19
C ASP A 9 7.56 4.55 11.52
N TRP A 10 7.04 4.19 12.71
CA TRP A 10 6.88 2.79 13.12
C TRP A 10 5.86 2.04 12.26
N LEU A 11 4.77 2.70 11.85
CA LEU A 11 3.79 2.11 10.95
C LEU A 11 4.39 1.82 9.57
N PHE A 12 5.22 2.73 9.02
CA PHE A 12 5.93 2.47 7.77
C PHE A 12 6.92 1.32 7.87
N VAL A 13 7.66 1.22 8.97
CA VAL A 13 8.57 0.08 9.22
C VAL A 13 7.80 -1.24 9.30
N LEU A 14 6.65 -1.24 10.00
CA LEU A 14 5.77 -2.41 10.07
C LEU A 14 5.27 -2.80 8.67
N THR A 15 4.81 -1.85 7.87
CA THR A 15 4.41 -2.10 6.48
C THR A 15 5.54 -2.75 5.68
N LEU A 16 6.76 -2.23 5.77
CA LEU A 16 7.92 -2.78 5.06
C LEU A 16 8.22 -4.23 5.49
N PHE A 17 8.11 -4.54 6.77
CA PHE A 17 8.33 -5.90 7.28
C PHE A 17 7.28 -6.88 6.78
N ILE A 18 5.99 -6.49 6.81
CA ILE A 18 4.89 -7.32 6.29
C ILE A 18 5.05 -7.52 4.77
N PHE A 19 5.38 -6.45 4.03
CA PHE A 19 5.61 -6.52 2.59
C PHE A 19 6.80 -7.42 2.23
N LEU A 20 7.88 -7.37 3.00
CA LEU A 20 9.02 -8.26 2.83
C LEU A 20 8.60 -9.73 3.00
N GLY A 21 7.84 -10.04 4.06
CA GLY A 21 7.30 -11.38 4.26
C GLY A 21 6.39 -11.84 3.11
N TYR A 22 5.55 -10.94 2.60
CA TYR A 22 4.72 -11.20 1.43
C TYR A 22 5.54 -11.54 0.19
N VAL A 23 6.57 -10.75 -0.12
CA VAL A 23 7.44 -10.96 -1.29
C VAL A 23 8.21 -12.28 -1.18
N VAL A 24 8.76 -12.60 0.00
CA VAL A 24 9.46 -13.87 0.23
C VAL A 24 8.53 -15.06 0.00
N LEU A 25 7.31 -15.01 0.54
CA LEU A 25 6.33 -16.07 0.34
C LEU A 25 5.94 -16.21 -1.13
N LEU A 26 5.78 -15.09 -1.84
CA LEU A 26 5.47 -15.08 -3.27
C LEU A 26 6.62 -15.69 -4.09
N CYS A 27 7.87 -15.41 -3.74
CA CYS A 27 9.03 -16.04 -4.40
C CYS A 27 9.03 -17.57 -4.24
N VAL A 28 8.68 -18.09 -3.06
CA VAL A 28 8.56 -19.54 -2.82
C VAL A 28 7.43 -20.13 -3.67
N ILE A 29 6.25 -19.52 -3.64
CA ILE A 29 5.10 -19.96 -4.46
C ILE A 29 5.45 -19.96 -5.95
N CYS A 30 6.13 -18.92 -6.44
CA CYS A 30 6.56 -18.84 -7.83
C CYS A 30 7.58 -19.91 -8.22
N ALA A 31 8.52 -20.26 -7.33
CA ALA A 31 9.48 -21.33 -7.58
C ALA A 31 8.76 -22.68 -7.75
N ASP A 32 7.85 -23.01 -6.82
CA ASP A 32 7.07 -24.25 -6.87
C ASP A 32 6.15 -24.32 -8.09
N LEU A 33 5.52 -23.19 -8.46
CA LEU A 33 4.68 -23.09 -9.67
C LEU A 33 5.49 -23.29 -10.95
N LEU A 34 6.72 -22.78 -11.00
CA LEU A 34 7.58 -22.88 -12.18
C LEU A 34 8.06 -24.32 -12.40
N ASP A 35 8.41 -25.02 -11.33
CA ASP A 35 8.85 -26.42 -11.38
C ASP A 35 7.73 -27.35 -11.89
N ASN A 36 6.48 -27.01 -11.62
CA ASN A 36 5.31 -27.82 -11.98
C ASN A 36 4.44 -27.17 -13.07
N VAL A 37 4.98 -26.21 -13.83
CA VAL A 37 4.22 -25.39 -14.79
C VAL A 37 3.51 -26.23 -15.86
N VAL A 38 4.13 -27.34 -16.30
CA VAL A 38 3.57 -28.22 -17.33
C VAL A 38 2.33 -28.96 -16.80
N GLN A 39 2.36 -29.39 -15.55
CA GLN A 39 1.26 -30.11 -14.90
C GLN A 39 0.06 -29.18 -14.66
N TYR A 40 0.32 -27.97 -14.14
CA TYR A 40 -0.72 -26.98 -13.93
C TYR A 40 -1.28 -26.42 -15.24
N ALA A 41 -0.47 -26.32 -16.30
CA ALA A 41 -0.94 -25.97 -17.64
C ALA A 41 -1.82 -27.06 -18.28
N ALA A 42 -1.59 -28.33 -17.92
CA ALA A 42 -2.43 -29.46 -18.33
C ALA A 42 -3.74 -29.58 -17.53
N GLY A 43 -3.93 -28.72 -16.50
CA GLY A 43 -5.12 -28.70 -15.66
C GLY A 43 -5.06 -29.63 -14.44
N GLU A 44 -3.88 -30.18 -14.11
CA GLU A 44 -3.72 -30.95 -12.87
C GLU A 44 -3.85 -30.02 -11.66
N VAL A 45 -4.54 -30.50 -10.62
CA VAL A 45 -4.66 -29.78 -9.34
C VAL A 45 -3.62 -30.30 -8.34
N PRO A 46 -3.03 -29.44 -7.50
CA PRO A 46 -2.06 -29.88 -6.51
C PRO A 46 -2.71 -30.89 -5.54
N THR A 47 -2.11 -32.06 -5.42
CA THR A 47 -2.52 -33.10 -4.45
C THR A 47 -2.09 -32.76 -3.03
N ASP A 48 -1.02 -31.97 -2.89
CA ASP A 48 -0.56 -31.47 -1.60
C ASP A 48 -1.23 -30.13 -1.24
N LEU A 49 -1.58 -29.97 0.03
CA LEU A 49 -2.26 -28.78 0.57
C LEU A 49 -1.32 -27.63 0.88
N GLN A 50 -0.01 -27.80 0.67
CA GLN A 50 0.99 -26.79 0.96
C GLN A 50 0.82 -25.52 0.09
N ILE A 51 0.81 -25.65 -1.24
CA ILE A 51 0.66 -24.50 -2.16
C ILE A 51 -0.67 -23.75 -1.92
N PRO A 52 -1.84 -24.42 -1.84
CA PRO A 52 -3.10 -23.75 -1.54
C PRO A 52 -3.12 -23.02 -0.19
N ARG A 53 -2.37 -23.48 0.82
CA ARG A 53 -2.24 -22.79 2.12
C ARG A 53 -1.32 -21.57 2.03
N MET A 54 -0.22 -21.68 1.29
CA MET A 54 0.69 -20.55 1.07
C MET A 54 0.00 -19.41 0.32
N ILE A 55 -0.86 -19.71 -0.66
CA ILE A 55 -1.66 -18.70 -1.37
C ILE A 55 -2.57 -17.91 -0.42
N ILE A 56 -3.23 -18.59 0.53
CA ILE A 56 -4.04 -17.92 1.56
C ILE A 56 -3.17 -17.01 2.43
N GLY A 57 -2.02 -17.51 2.87
CA GLY A 57 -1.04 -16.72 3.63
C GLY A 57 -0.59 -15.47 2.86
N GLY A 58 -0.29 -15.61 1.58
CA GLY A 58 0.12 -14.52 0.70
C GLY A 58 -0.97 -13.48 0.54
N TYR A 59 -2.22 -13.90 0.32
CA TYR A 59 -3.35 -13.00 0.21
C TYR A 59 -3.63 -12.23 1.53
N CYS A 60 -3.48 -12.89 2.68
CA CYS A 60 -3.60 -12.24 3.99
C CYS A 60 -2.47 -11.23 4.24
N LEU A 61 -1.22 -11.56 3.89
CA LEU A 61 -0.08 -10.65 4.03
C LEU A 61 -0.18 -9.45 3.08
N TYR A 62 -0.65 -9.67 1.85
CA TYR A 62 -0.97 -8.60 0.92
C TYR A 62 -2.04 -7.65 1.49
N SER A 63 -3.15 -8.19 1.98
CA SER A 63 -4.22 -7.42 2.59
C SER A 63 -3.72 -6.66 3.83
N ALA A 64 -2.90 -7.29 4.67
CA ALA A 64 -2.28 -6.64 5.81
C ALA A 64 -1.35 -5.50 5.38
N THR A 65 -0.52 -5.71 4.35
CA THR A 65 0.39 -4.70 3.81
C THR A 65 -0.38 -3.45 3.36
N THR A 66 -1.43 -3.64 2.56
CA THR A 66 -2.24 -2.54 2.03
C THR A 66 -2.96 -1.78 3.14
N ILE A 67 -3.49 -2.48 4.15
CA ILE A 67 -4.09 -1.85 5.34
C ILE A 67 -3.05 -1.03 6.09
N THR A 68 -1.95 -1.65 6.54
CA THR A 68 -0.94 -0.95 7.35
C THR A 68 -0.33 0.22 6.59
N PHE A 69 -0.09 0.08 5.27
CA PHE A 69 0.39 1.16 4.42
C PHE A 69 -0.59 2.34 4.38
N LYS A 70 -1.90 2.09 4.18
CA LYS A 70 -2.93 3.14 4.21
C LYS A 70 -3.00 3.83 5.57
N PHE A 71 -2.84 3.09 6.66
CA PHE A 71 -2.77 3.69 7.99
C PHE A 71 -1.54 4.60 8.12
N ALA A 72 -0.35 4.13 7.74
CA ALA A 72 0.89 4.91 7.78
C ALA A 72 0.79 6.21 6.93
N LEU A 73 0.32 6.07 5.69
CA LEU A 73 0.15 7.18 4.76
C LEU A 73 -0.95 8.15 5.21
N GLY A 74 -2.07 7.63 5.72
CA GLY A 74 -3.18 8.41 6.23
C GLY A 74 -2.79 9.28 7.43
N TYR A 75 -2.04 8.73 8.39
CA TYR A 75 -1.52 9.52 9.52
C TYR A 75 -0.56 10.62 9.06
N PHE A 76 0.33 10.32 8.09
CA PHE A 76 1.22 11.32 7.49
C PHE A 76 0.42 12.48 6.87
N PHE A 77 -0.63 12.20 6.10
CA PHE A 77 -1.49 13.22 5.52
C PHE A 77 -2.31 13.98 6.58
N LEU A 78 -2.79 13.30 7.62
CA LEU A 78 -3.55 13.91 8.70
C LEU A 78 -2.71 14.97 9.42
N LYS A 79 -1.43 14.68 9.67
CA LYS A 79 -0.48 15.63 10.26
C LYS A 79 -0.22 16.82 9.33
N MET A 80 -0.11 16.59 8.03
CA MET A 80 0.15 17.65 7.05
C MET A 80 -1.06 18.57 6.82
N PHE A 81 -2.27 18.01 6.77
CA PHE A 81 -3.50 18.75 6.46
C PHE A 81 -4.36 19.08 7.69
N SER A 82 -3.84 18.87 8.91
CA SER A 82 -4.55 19.12 10.18
C SER A 82 -5.18 20.52 10.26
N HIS A 83 -4.56 21.51 9.62
CA HIS A 83 -5.02 22.90 9.63
C HIS A 83 -6.20 23.21 8.71
N LYS A 84 -6.49 22.37 7.69
CA LYS A 84 -7.59 22.61 6.74
C LYS A 84 -8.88 21.91 7.23
N LYS A 85 -9.94 22.68 7.47
CA LYS A 85 -11.25 22.11 7.88
C LYS A 85 -11.77 21.13 6.82
N GLY A 86 -12.30 19.99 7.25
CA GLY A 86 -12.87 18.94 6.37
C GLY A 86 -11.91 17.85 5.92
N PHE A 87 -10.66 18.18 5.58
CA PHE A 87 -9.66 17.21 5.14
C PHE A 87 -9.34 16.11 6.18
N PRO A 88 -9.17 16.42 7.48
CA PRO A 88 -8.93 15.40 8.50
C PRO A 88 -10.03 14.35 8.59
N ALA A 89 -11.30 14.74 8.46
CA ALA A 89 -12.43 13.82 8.50
C ALA A 89 -12.43 12.87 7.29
N LEU A 90 -12.17 13.42 6.09
CA LEU A 90 -12.04 12.63 4.86
C LEU A 90 -10.89 11.63 4.95
N ILE A 91 -9.74 12.05 5.47
CA ILE A 91 -8.57 11.19 5.66
C ILE A 91 -8.89 10.06 6.66
N TRP A 92 -9.58 10.37 7.76
CA TRP A 92 -9.95 9.36 8.76
C TRP A 92 -10.90 8.29 8.18
N ILE A 93 -11.92 8.73 7.43
CA ILE A 93 -12.84 7.82 6.73
C ILE A 93 -12.08 6.93 5.74
N SER A 94 -11.13 7.50 4.99
CA SER A 94 -10.33 6.75 4.02
C SER A 94 -9.32 5.77 4.62
N MET A 95 -9.03 5.87 5.92
CA MET A 95 -8.24 4.87 6.64
C MET A 95 -9.14 3.77 7.21
N VAL A 96 -10.19 4.17 7.92
CA VAL A 96 -11.01 3.24 8.71
C VAL A 96 -11.92 2.39 7.84
N LEU A 97 -12.54 2.95 6.80
CA LEU A 97 -13.45 2.20 5.94
C LEU A 97 -12.76 1.04 5.18
N PRO A 98 -11.70 1.27 4.38
CA PRO A 98 -10.99 0.17 3.72
C PRO A 98 -10.23 -0.71 4.74
N GLY A 99 -9.81 -0.16 5.89
CA GLY A 99 -9.19 -0.93 6.97
C GLY A 99 -10.13 -1.99 7.56
N LEU A 100 -11.36 -1.59 7.91
CA LEU A 100 -12.37 -2.51 8.45
C LEU A 100 -12.81 -3.54 7.41
N LEU A 101 -13.04 -3.13 6.17
CA LEU A 101 -13.36 -4.04 5.07
C LEU A 101 -12.21 -5.03 4.80
N GLY A 102 -10.96 -4.59 4.92
CA GLY A 102 -9.79 -5.43 4.75
C GLY A 102 -9.63 -6.45 5.88
N ILE A 103 -9.84 -6.04 7.13
CA ILE A 103 -9.84 -6.96 8.27
C ILE A 103 -10.96 -8.00 8.12
N LEU A 104 -12.15 -7.58 7.72
CA LEU A 104 -13.26 -8.49 7.42
C LEU A 104 -12.89 -9.46 6.30
N ASN A 105 -12.23 -8.98 5.25
CA ASN A 105 -11.78 -9.81 4.15
C ASN A 105 -10.75 -10.87 4.57
N ILE A 106 -9.79 -10.50 5.42
CA ILE A 106 -8.81 -11.42 6.00
C ILE A 106 -9.52 -12.47 6.88
N ALA A 107 -10.40 -12.03 7.78
CA ALA A 107 -11.13 -12.94 8.68
C ALA A 107 -12.00 -13.93 7.89
N TRP A 108 -12.70 -13.45 6.85
CA TRP A 108 -13.50 -14.29 5.98
C TRP A 108 -12.66 -15.31 5.22
N THR A 109 -11.52 -14.87 4.67
CA THR A 109 -10.60 -15.74 3.93
C THR A 109 -9.98 -16.81 4.84
N ALA A 110 -9.68 -16.46 6.10
CA ALA A 110 -9.15 -17.39 7.09
C ALA A 110 -10.20 -18.44 7.53
N HIS A 111 -11.48 -18.06 7.63
CA HIS A 111 -12.57 -18.98 8.01
C HIS A 111 -13.08 -19.84 6.84
N PHE A 112 -13.03 -19.32 5.61
CA PHE A 112 -13.53 -20.01 4.42
C PHE A 112 -12.42 -20.14 3.34
N PRO A 113 -11.33 -20.88 3.64
CA PRO A 113 -10.15 -20.98 2.77
C PRO A 113 -10.47 -21.57 1.39
N CYS A 114 -11.43 -22.50 1.34
CA CYS A 114 -11.83 -23.17 0.11
C CYS A 114 -12.39 -22.24 -0.96
N GLN A 115 -12.95 -21.09 -0.58
CA GLN A 115 -13.53 -20.13 -1.54
C GLN A 115 -12.42 -19.41 -2.31
N LEU A 116 -11.36 -18.97 -1.64
CA LEU A 116 -10.19 -18.39 -2.30
C LEU A 116 -9.44 -19.45 -3.10
N GLN A 117 -9.26 -20.65 -2.56
CA GLN A 117 -8.54 -21.73 -3.24
C GLN A 117 -9.20 -22.12 -4.55
N SER A 118 -10.53 -22.12 -4.63
CA SER A 118 -11.25 -22.39 -5.88
C SER A 118 -11.05 -21.35 -6.98
N VAL A 119 -10.60 -20.13 -6.63
CA VAL A 119 -10.26 -19.08 -7.62
C VAL A 119 -8.92 -19.36 -8.27
N PHE A 120 -7.99 -20.03 -7.58
CA PHE A 120 -6.69 -20.41 -8.14
C PHE A 120 -6.73 -21.79 -8.79
N PHE A 121 -7.37 -22.75 -8.11
CA PHE A 121 -7.41 -24.14 -8.50
C PHE A 121 -8.85 -24.68 -8.35
N PRO A 122 -9.66 -24.66 -9.43
CA PRO A 122 -10.99 -25.22 -9.39
C PRO A 122 -10.94 -26.74 -9.21
N GLY A 123 -11.74 -27.30 -8.30
CA GLY A 123 -11.87 -28.76 -8.13
C GLY A 123 -10.89 -29.41 -7.14
N LEU A 124 -10.31 -28.66 -6.20
CA LEU A 124 -9.47 -29.24 -5.14
C LEU A 124 -10.20 -30.35 -4.35
N PRO A 125 -9.61 -31.55 -4.18
CA PRO A 125 -10.26 -32.66 -3.48
C PRO A 125 -10.52 -32.37 -1.99
N SER A 126 -9.79 -31.43 -1.40
CA SER A 126 -9.98 -31.00 -0.01
C SER A 126 -11.13 -30.01 0.20
N CYS A 127 -11.72 -29.51 -0.88
CA CYS A 127 -12.87 -28.61 -0.84
C CYS A 127 -14.08 -29.34 -1.42
N GLY A 128 -14.93 -29.88 -0.54
CA GLY A 128 -16.13 -30.63 -0.92
C GLY A 128 -17.07 -29.85 -1.86
N ALA A 129 -17.86 -30.62 -2.62
CA ALA A 129 -18.82 -30.22 -3.66
C ALA A 129 -18.99 -28.70 -3.87
N PHE A 130 -18.46 -28.24 -5.00
CA PHE A 130 -18.52 -26.89 -5.55
C PHE A 130 -19.90 -26.26 -5.40
N ARG A 131 -20.13 -25.53 -4.29
CA ARG A 131 -21.19 -24.55 -4.20
C ARG A 131 -20.54 -23.23 -4.58
N SER A 132 -20.88 -22.70 -5.75
CA SER A 132 -20.55 -21.33 -6.15
C SER A 132 -21.08 -20.38 -5.08
N ARG A 133 -20.27 -20.08 -4.06
CA ARG A 133 -20.59 -19.06 -3.07
C ARG A 133 -19.90 -17.79 -3.54
N THR A 134 -20.66 -17.02 -4.30
CA THR A 134 -20.33 -15.69 -4.81
C THR A 134 -19.96 -14.71 -3.67
N ASP A 135 -20.25 -15.07 -2.42
CA ASP A 135 -20.04 -14.26 -1.21
C ASP A 135 -18.59 -13.78 -1.03
N TRP A 136 -17.57 -14.64 -1.24
CA TRP A 136 -16.18 -14.21 -1.07
C TRP A 136 -15.76 -13.21 -2.15
N ALA A 137 -16.11 -13.47 -3.41
CA ALA A 137 -15.78 -12.60 -4.53
C ALA A 137 -16.43 -11.22 -4.36
N VAL A 138 -17.66 -11.16 -3.83
CA VAL A 138 -18.34 -9.89 -3.51
C VAL A 138 -17.59 -9.12 -2.42
N VAL A 139 -17.20 -9.77 -1.32
CA VAL A 139 -16.44 -9.12 -0.23
C VAL A 139 -15.07 -8.65 -0.72
N ALA A 140 -14.39 -9.44 -1.54
CA ALA A 140 -13.12 -9.08 -2.17
C ALA A 140 -13.25 -7.91 -3.15
N ALA A 141 -14.28 -7.92 -4.01
CA ALA A 141 -14.54 -6.84 -4.96
C ALA A 141 -14.92 -5.54 -4.24
N LEU A 142 -15.74 -5.60 -3.18
CA LEU A 142 -16.09 -4.44 -2.38
C LEU A 142 -14.86 -3.82 -1.70
N TRP A 143 -14.03 -4.66 -1.06
CA TRP A 143 -12.80 -4.18 -0.44
C TRP A 143 -11.84 -3.59 -1.48
N ALA A 144 -11.61 -4.29 -2.60
CA ALA A 144 -10.73 -3.83 -3.66
C ALA A 144 -11.22 -2.51 -4.29
N GLY A 145 -12.52 -2.37 -4.52
CA GLY A 145 -13.13 -1.14 -5.05
C GLY A 145 -12.97 0.04 -4.10
N VAL A 146 -13.27 -0.13 -2.82
CA VAL A 146 -13.08 0.93 -1.80
C VAL A 146 -11.58 1.25 -1.63
N SER A 147 -10.71 0.25 -1.66
CA SER A 147 -9.26 0.46 -1.63
C SER A 147 -8.81 1.32 -2.82
N ALA A 148 -9.20 0.97 -4.05
CA ALA A 148 -8.83 1.72 -5.24
C ALA A 148 -9.31 3.18 -5.19
N ILE A 149 -10.54 3.43 -4.74
CA ILE A 149 -11.07 4.79 -4.58
C ILE A 149 -10.23 5.59 -3.58
N THR A 150 -9.87 4.98 -2.45
CA THR A 150 -9.04 5.65 -1.44
C THR A 150 -7.61 5.89 -1.91
N ASP A 151 -7.05 5.01 -2.74
CA ASP A 151 -5.71 5.20 -3.34
C ASP A 151 -5.69 6.36 -4.34
N LEU A 152 -6.73 6.48 -5.18
CA LEU A 152 -6.89 7.65 -6.05
C LEU A 152 -7.04 8.94 -5.23
N MET A 153 -7.80 8.88 -4.13
CA MET A 153 -7.97 10.01 -3.22
C MET A 153 -6.63 10.44 -2.59
N TYR A 154 -5.82 9.49 -2.09
CA TYR A 154 -4.48 9.79 -1.56
C TYR A 154 -3.54 10.32 -2.64
N GLY A 155 -3.64 9.83 -3.88
CA GLY A 155 -2.89 10.38 -5.02
C GLY A 155 -3.22 11.85 -5.27
N VAL A 156 -4.51 12.21 -5.25
CA VAL A 156 -4.96 13.61 -5.38
C VAL A 156 -4.49 14.45 -4.19
N LEU A 157 -4.59 13.93 -2.96
CA LEU A 157 -4.09 14.62 -1.77
C LEU A 157 -2.58 14.86 -1.83
N ALA A 158 -1.82 13.88 -2.30
CA ALA A 158 -0.38 14.01 -2.54
C ALA A 158 -0.09 15.11 -3.56
N PHE A 159 -0.84 15.14 -4.66
CA PHE A 159 -0.69 16.18 -5.69
C PHE A 159 -0.99 17.59 -5.15
N LEU A 160 -2.08 17.75 -4.40
CA LEU A 160 -2.44 19.03 -3.79
C LEU A 160 -1.40 19.50 -2.77
N ALA A 161 -0.90 18.58 -1.94
CA ALA A 161 0.15 18.87 -0.96
C ALA A 161 1.40 19.44 -1.62
N VAL A 162 1.76 18.92 -2.79
CA VAL A 162 2.95 19.36 -3.50
C VAL A 162 2.70 20.64 -4.30
N ARG A 163 1.50 20.85 -4.84
CA ARG A 163 1.14 22.08 -5.56
C ARG A 163 1.11 23.31 -4.66
N ASP A 164 0.61 23.18 -3.42
CA ASP A 164 0.50 24.30 -2.47
C ASP A 164 1.87 24.79 -1.97
N LEU A 165 2.92 23.98 -2.14
CA LEU A 165 4.26 24.30 -1.66
C LEU A 165 5.05 25.02 -2.76
N HIS A 166 5.12 26.35 -2.67
CA HIS A 166 5.81 27.24 -3.61
C HIS A 166 7.32 26.91 -3.69
N MET A 167 7.68 25.94 -4.55
CA MET A 167 8.98 25.28 -4.51
C MET A 167 9.77 25.41 -5.81
N ALA A 168 11.10 25.51 -5.66
CA ALA A 168 12.06 25.58 -6.77
C ALA A 168 11.97 24.36 -7.72
N TRP A 169 12.42 24.53 -8.97
CA TRP A 169 12.35 23.55 -10.07
C TRP A 169 12.70 22.11 -9.69
N LYS A 170 13.71 21.91 -8.83
CA LYS A 170 14.14 20.58 -8.37
C LYS A 170 13.05 19.83 -7.60
N THR A 171 12.25 20.54 -6.80
CA THR A 171 11.10 19.95 -6.11
C THR A 171 9.97 19.62 -7.08
N LYS A 172 9.82 20.38 -8.16
CA LYS A 172 8.82 20.13 -9.20
C LYS A 172 9.08 18.80 -9.92
N VAL A 173 10.34 18.40 -10.07
CA VAL A 173 10.70 17.08 -10.61
C VAL A 173 10.33 15.95 -9.66
N THR A 174 10.69 16.04 -8.37
CA THR A 174 10.27 15.03 -7.38
C THR A 174 8.76 14.93 -7.26
N ALA A 175 8.05 16.06 -7.33
CA ALA A 175 6.59 16.14 -7.38
C ALA A 175 6.01 15.33 -8.55
N ALA A 176 6.57 15.54 -9.74
CA ALA A 176 6.14 14.85 -10.94
C ALA A 176 6.35 13.34 -10.84
N VAL A 177 7.48 12.91 -10.28
CA VAL A 177 7.77 11.48 -10.03
C VAL A 177 6.75 10.90 -9.05
N LEU A 178 6.49 11.55 -7.92
CA LEU A 178 5.50 11.08 -6.94
C LEU A 178 4.09 11.00 -7.53
N CYS A 179 3.70 12.01 -8.31
CA CYS A 179 2.41 12.02 -9.01
C CYS A 179 2.32 10.86 -10.02
N SER A 180 3.38 10.62 -10.79
CA SER A 180 3.39 9.52 -11.76
C SER A 180 3.29 8.14 -11.09
N LEU A 181 4.02 7.92 -9.99
CA LEU A 181 3.95 6.68 -9.22
C LEU A 181 2.56 6.46 -8.62
N GLY A 182 1.92 7.53 -8.12
CA GLY A 182 0.55 7.48 -7.61
C GLY A 182 -0.47 7.15 -8.71
N CYS A 183 -0.34 7.74 -9.91
CA CYS A 183 -1.20 7.44 -11.05
C CYS A 183 -1.04 5.97 -11.49
N VAL A 184 0.19 5.48 -11.61
CA VAL A 184 0.44 4.08 -11.99
C VAL A 184 -0.08 3.12 -10.92
N GLY A 185 0.09 3.44 -9.64
CA GLY A 185 -0.47 2.66 -8.53
C GLY A 185 -2.01 2.61 -8.56
N GLY A 186 -2.67 3.74 -8.83
CA GLY A 186 -4.13 3.78 -9.00
C GLY A 186 -4.62 2.96 -10.20
N VAL A 187 -3.91 3.04 -11.34
CA VAL A 187 -4.22 2.21 -12.52
C VAL A 187 -4.02 0.73 -12.21
N ALA A 188 -2.96 0.36 -11.48
CA ALA A 188 -2.73 -1.01 -11.04
C ALA A 188 -3.89 -1.56 -10.21
N ALA A 189 -4.43 -0.77 -9.27
CA ALA A 189 -5.59 -1.13 -8.47
C ALA A 189 -6.86 -1.33 -9.33
N CYS A 190 -7.10 -0.46 -10.31
CA CYS A 190 -8.23 -0.58 -11.23
C CYS A 190 -8.13 -1.84 -12.11
N VAL A 191 -6.93 -2.13 -12.63
CA VAL A 191 -6.69 -3.32 -13.46
C VAL A 191 -6.90 -4.59 -12.63
N ARG A 192 -6.39 -4.63 -11.39
CA ARG A 192 -6.62 -5.74 -10.46
C ARG A 192 -8.11 -5.98 -10.22
N LEU A 193 -8.86 -4.90 -9.97
CA LEU A 193 -10.30 -4.97 -9.78
C LEU A 193 -10.99 -5.51 -11.04
N ALA A 194 -10.57 -5.09 -12.25
CA ALA A 194 -11.13 -5.60 -13.49
C ALA A 194 -10.92 -7.11 -13.65
N PHE A 195 -9.71 -7.62 -13.40
CA PHE A 195 -9.44 -9.07 -13.43
C PHE A 195 -10.17 -9.86 -12.34
N LEU A 196 -10.50 -9.22 -11.21
CA LEU A 196 -11.24 -9.87 -10.13
C LEU A 196 -12.74 -10.04 -10.47
N ILE A 197 -13.34 -9.09 -11.18
CA ILE A 197 -14.78 -9.08 -11.46
C ILE A 197 -15.09 -9.66 -12.86
N ALA A 198 -14.22 -9.43 -13.83
CA ALA A 198 -14.45 -9.81 -15.23
C ALA A 198 -13.62 -11.04 -15.58
N GLN A 199 -14.32 -12.11 -16.00
CA GLN A 199 -13.67 -13.26 -16.63
C GLN A 199 -13.19 -12.88 -18.03
N VAL A 200 -11.93 -13.16 -18.32
CA VAL A 200 -11.30 -12.88 -19.60
C VAL A 200 -11.49 -14.09 -20.51
N PRO A 201 -12.28 -13.97 -21.58
CA PRO A 201 -12.53 -15.10 -22.47
C PRO A 201 -11.22 -15.60 -23.08
N GLY A 202 -10.90 -16.88 -22.87
CA GLY A 202 -9.70 -17.54 -23.40
C GLY A 202 -8.50 -17.61 -22.45
N MET A 203 -8.58 -17.05 -21.24
CA MET A 203 -7.54 -17.22 -20.20
C MET A 203 -7.91 -18.38 -19.26
N SER A 204 -6.92 -19.18 -18.85
CA SER A 204 -7.14 -20.20 -17.81
C SER A 204 -7.37 -19.53 -16.46
N VAL A 205 -8.15 -20.17 -15.57
CA VAL A 205 -8.42 -19.66 -14.21
C VAL A 205 -7.13 -19.34 -13.45
N LEU A 206 -6.11 -20.20 -13.61
CA LEU A 206 -4.77 -19.96 -13.06
C LEU A 206 -4.10 -18.72 -13.66
N GLY A 207 -4.22 -18.50 -14.98
CA GLY A 207 -3.67 -17.33 -15.66
C GLY A 207 -4.29 -16.02 -15.16
N GLU A 208 -5.60 -15.99 -14.96
CA GLU A 208 -6.30 -14.83 -14.38
C GLU A 208 -5.82 -14.57 -12.94
N ALA A 209 -5.71 -15.62 -12.12
CA ALA A 209 -5.25 -15.53 -10.75
C ALA A 209 -3.78 -15.07 -10.63
N LEU A 210 -2.92 -15.50 -11.54
CA LEU A 210 -1.53 -15.03 -11.65
C LEU A 210 -1.48 -13.54 -12.00
N GLN A 211 -2.30 -13.09 -12.94
CA GLN A 211 -2.36 -11.68 -13.32
C GLN A 211 -2.83 -10.81 -12.15
N VAL A 212 -3.87 -11.23 -11.42
CA VAL A 212 -4.31 -10.57 -10.18
C VAL A 212 -3.16 -10.52 -9.15
N SER A 213 -2.38 -11.60 -9.02
CA SER A 213 -1.26 -11.67 -8.08
C SER A 213 -0.14 -10.69 -8.45
N ILE A 214 0.20 -10.56 -9.74
CA ILE A 214 1.21 -9.60 -10.22
C ILE A 214 0.79 -8.17 -9.88
N TRP A 215 -0.45 -7.79 -10.18
CA TRP A 215 -0.95 -6.46 -9.85
C TRP A 215 -1.01 -6.20 -8.34
N SER A 216 -1.25 -7.25 -7.54
CA SER A 216 -1.26 -7.18 -6.06
C SER A 216 0.13 -6.94 -5.46
N VAL A 217 1.22 -7.24 -6.18
CA VAL A 217 2.59 -6.89 -5.75
C VAL A 217 2.97 -5.48 -6.22
N ILE A 218 2.66 -5.17 -7.48
CA ILE A 218 3.01 -3.88 -8.11
C ILE A 218 2.34 -2.72 -7.39
N GLU A 219 1.05 -2.84 -7.05
CA GLU A 219 0.26 -1.80 -6.37
C GLU A 219 0.93 -1.31 -5.06
N PRO A 220 1.12 -2.15 -4.02
CA PRO A 220 1.78 -1.72 -2.79
C PRO A 220 3.27 -1.44 -2.98
N GLY A 221 3.97 -2.14 -3.88
CA GLY A 221 5.40 -1.91 -4.14
C GLY A 221 5.68 -0.51 -4.69
N LEU A 222 4.86 -0.03 -5.63
CA LEU A 222 4.95 1.33 -6.15
C LEU A 222 4.61 2.37 -5.08
N ALA A 223 3.60 2.09 -4.26
CA ALA A 223 3.16 3.01 -3.22
C ALA A 223 4.22 3.19 -2.11
N ILE A 224 4.85 2.09 -1.68
CA ILE A 224 5.97 2.10 -0.73
C ILE A 224 7.18 2.83 -1.34
N THR A 225 7.50 2.58 -2.60
CA THR A 225 8.62 3.25 -3.29
C THR A 225 8.38 4.76 -3.38
N ALA A 226 7.16 5.18 -3.72
CA ALA A 226 6.77 6.59 -3.73
C ALA A 226 6.92 7.23 -2.34
N ALA A 227 6.46 6.56 -1.28
CA ALA A 227 6.61 7.02 0.09
C ALA A 227 8.10 7.16 0.49
N ALA A 228 8.94 6.19 0.13
CA ALA A 228 10.37 6.23 0.38
C ALA A 228 11.06 7.41 -0.36
N VAL A 229 10.72 7.64 -1.63
CA VAL A 229 11.24 8.80 -2.40
C VAL A 229 10.80 10.12 -1.76
N ALA A 230 9.56 10.21 -1.28
CA ALA A 230 9.07 11.40 -0.58
C ALA A 230 9.82 11.65 0.74
N ALA A 231 10.12 10.60 1.49
CA ALA A 231 10.87 10.67 2.76
C ALA A 231 12.37 10.96 2.58
N LEU A 232 12.98 10.51 1.48
CA LEU A 232 14.40 10.75 1.17
C LEU A 232 14.69 12.20 0.77
N ARG A 233 13.69 12.95 0.32
CA ARG A 233 13.81 14.35 -0.12
C ARG A 233 14.53 15.27 0.89
N PRO A 234 14.10 15.40 2.16
CA PRO A 234 14.78 16.23 3.14
C PRO A 234 16.22 15.78 3.43
N LEU A 235 16.49 14.47 3.38
CA LEU A 235 17.82 13.92 3.61
C LEU A 235 18.78 14.29 2.48
N TYR A 236 18.32 14.18 1.23
CA TYR A 236 19.10 14.58 0.06
C TYR A 236 19.42 16.08 0.07
N MET A 237 18.46 16.93 0.44
CA MET A 237 18.71 18.38 0.54
C MET A 237 19.73 18.71 1.64
N LYS A 238 19.68 18.02 2.78
CA LYS A 238 20.65 18.20 3.87
C LYS A 238 22.06 17.69 3.54
N LEU A 239 22.18 16.61 2.76
CA LEU A 239 23.48 16.13 2.28
C LEU A 239 24.13 17.13 1.33
N LYS A 240 23.32 17.80 0.50
CA LYS A 240 23.81 18.77 -0.48
C LYS A 240 24.13 20.14 0.14
N ASP A 241 23.29 20.60 1.06
CA ASP A 241 23.46 21.84 1.81
C ASP A 241 23.35 21.53 3.32
N PRO A 242 24.47 21.42 4.04
CA PRO A 242 24.48 21.12 5.49
C PRO A 242 23.72 22.15 6.33
N SER A 243 23.55 23.38 5.81
CA SER A 243 22.78 24.48 6.40
C SER A 243 21.28 24.43 6.08
N TRP A 244 20.82 23.47 5.28
CA TRP A 244 19.42 23.35 4.90
C TRP A 244 18.54 22.96 6.10
N VAL A 245 17.54 23.80 6.37
CA VAL A 245 16.52 23.57 7.41
C VAL A 245 15.21 23.20 6.72
N ALA A 246 14.57 22.13 7.17
CA ALA A 246 13.30 21.69 6.62
C ALA A 246 12.21 22.76 6.84
N PRO A 247 11.34 23.02 5.84
CA PRO A 247 10.22 23.95 6.01
C PRO A 247 9.32 23.47 7.14
N GLY A 248 9.13 24.30 8.19
CA GLY A 248 8.25 24.00 9.33
C GLY A 248 8.95 23.81 10.69
N GLN A 249 10.29 23.83 10.76
CA GLN A 249 10.97 23.94 12.06
C GLN A 249 11.04 25.42 12.50
N PRO A 250 10.57 25.77 13.71
CA PRO A 250 10.86 27.08 14.28
C PRO A 250 12.37 27.17 14.47
N SER A 251 13.01 28.08 13.74
CA SER A 251 14.44 28.33 13.83
C SER A 251 14.81 28.77 15.26
N SER A 252 15.40 27.87 16.05
CA SER A 252 15.95 28.20 17.37
C SER A 252 17.04 29.28 17.30
N SER A 253 17.66 29.47 16.13
CA SER A 253 18.63 30.53 15.87
C SER A 253 18.07 31.95 16.03
N ARG A 254 16.75 32.17 15.89
CA ARG A 254 16.15 33.51 16.08
C ARG A 254 15.87 33.85 17.54
N ARG A 255 15.88 32.85 18.45
CA ARG A 255 15.65 33.06 19.88
C ARG A 255 16.90 33.62 20.57
N ASN A 256 18.08 33.08 20.25
CA ASN A 256 19.36 33.57 20.78
C ASN A 256 19.72 35.00 20.31
N MET A 257 19.19 35.46 19.18
CA MET A 257 19.45 36.83 18.70
C MET A 257 18.52 37.87 19.36
N ARG A 258 17.32 37.47 19.80
CA ARG A 258 16.41 38.33 20.58
C ARG A 258 16.82 38.42 22.05
N GLU A 259 17.28 37.32 22.66
CA GLU A 259 17.78 37.34 24.05
C GLU A 259 19.09 38.14 24.20
N ARG A 260 19.91 38.27 23.13
CA ARG A 260 21.08 39.17 23.15
C ARG A 260 20.75 40.64 22.99
N HIS A 261 19.58 41.00 22.46
CA HIS A 261 19.17 42.40 22.29
C HIS A 261 18.41 42.94 23.52
N ASP A 262 17.71 42.09 24.27
CA ASP A 262 17.07 42.46 25.55
C ASP A 262 18.03 42.45 26.75
N GLY A 263 19.21 41.81 26.62
CA GLY A 263 20.20 41.72 27.70
C GLY A 263 21.21 42.87 27.78
N SER A 264 21.16 43.87 26.88
CA SER A 264 22.18 44.93 26.79
C SER A 264 21.66 46.34 27.11
N GLY A 265 20.52 46.44 27.81
CA GLY A 265 19.84 47.71 28.10
C GLY A 265 19.86 48.16 29.57
N ASN A 266 20.55 47.48 30.48
CA ASN A 266 20.68 47.89 31.88
C ASN A 266 22.14 47.90 32.34
N ALA A 267 22.83 49.00 32.08
CA ALA A 267 23.95 49.51 32.87
C ALA A 267 24.12 51.00 32.57
#